data_AF-A0A059JH49-F1
#
_entry.id   AF-A0A059JH49-F1
#
_cell.length_a   1.000
_cell.length_b   1.000
_cell.length_c   1.000
_cell.angle_alpha   90.00
_cell.angle_beta   90.00
_cell.angle_gamma   90.00
#
_symmetry.space_group_name_H-M   'P 1'
#
loop_
_entity.id
_entity.type
_entity.pdbx_description
1 polymer ?
#
loop_
_entity_poly.entity_id
_entity_poly.type
_entity_poly.pdbx_seq_one_letter_code
_entity_poly.pdbx_strand_id
1 'polypeptide(L)'
;MTARSSYTELQNITKELVRSSLPHLPPAPGYEGDFSFSKQVEIWKRWIQWEKDDPLVLKEEDLASYKQRVLYVYKQALMALRFVPEVFFDTADFCFQNNMETEGNDFLKQGIEANPESCLLAFKRADRLELSSVSEQDPKKRGTLVREPYDKLLDALYDLIAQVRAQEATDIAKLEEQAAQTEPEQPTQLENDDDEDETDNPPTQESAKAKEIESVKKDYAAKVGVLSKAISFVWIALMRAMRRIQGKGKPGEIAGSRQIFADARKRGRITSDVYIASALLEYHCYKDPAATKIFERGAKLFPEDEVFALEYLKHLIDINDITSMLTFASSL
;
A
#
# COMPACT_ATOMS: atom_id res chain seq x y z
N MET A 1 -16.33 -18.92 35.74
CA MET A 1 -14.85 -19.03 35.77
C MET A 1 -14.32 -18.29 37.01
N THR A 2 -13.21 -18.70 37.65
CA THR A 2 -12.72 -17.96 38.84
C THR A 2 -11.73 -16.86 38.46
N ALA A 3 -11.62 -15.80 39.25
CA ALA A 3 -10.61 -14.76 39.04
C ALA A 3 -9.18 -15.35 39.00
N ARG A 4 -8.91 -16.38 39.81
CA ARG A 4 -7.61 -17.06 39.86
C ARG A 4 -7.29 -17.84 38.59
N SER A 5 -8.26 -18.57 38.03
CA SER A 5 -8.04 -19.32 36.78
C SER A 5 -7.79 -18.36 35.61
N SER A 6 -8.59 -17.30 35.51
CA SER A 6 -8.47 -16.28 34.47
C SER A 6 -7.13 -15.54 34.55
N TYR A 7 -6.65 -15.26 35.77
CA TYR A 7 -5.32 -14.67 35.99
C TYR A 7 -4.19 -15.59 35.53
N THR A 8 -4.25 -16.88 35.85
CA THR A 8 -3.22 -17.86 35.43
C THR A 8 -3.15 -17.98 33.91
N GLU A 9 -4.30 -18.04 33.22
CA GLU A 9 -4.35 -18.06 31.76
C GLU A 9 -3.74 -16.79 31.17
N LEU A 10 -4.11 -15.63 31.70
CA LEU A 10 -3.58 -14.35 31.25
C LEU A 10 -2.06 -14.24 31.47
N GLN A 11 -1.55 -14.72 32.60
CA GLN A 11 -0.11 -14.79 32.85
C GLN A 11 0.61 -15.68 31.84
N ASN A 12 0.02 -16.82 31.45
CA ASN A 12 0.61 -17.70 30.46
C ASN A 12 0.68 -17.03 29.08
N ILE A 13 -0.35 -16.27 28.70
CA ILE A 13 -0.36 -15.51 27.44
C ILE A 13 0.69 -14.41 27.48
N THR A 14 0.76 -13.65 28.57
CA THR A 14 1.57 -12.43 28.67
C THR A 14 3.00 -12.65 29.20
N LYS A 15 3.42 -13.91 29.40
CA LYS A 15 4.71 -14.27 30.00
C LYS A 15 5.92 -13.63 29.32
N GLU A 16 5.89 -13.54 27.99
CA GLU A 16 6.99 -13.01 27.17
C GLU A 16 6.68 -11.61 26.61
N LEU A 17 5.63 -10.96 27.11
CA LEU A 17 5.18 -9.67 26.61
C LEU A 17 6.13 -8.56 27.07
N VAL A 18 6.69 -7.83 26.12
CA VAL A 18 7.50 -6.64 26.37
C VAL A 18 6.61 -5.41 26.26
N ARG A 19 6.41 -4.71 27.39
CA ARG A 19 5.65 -3.44 27.44
C ARG A 19 6.62 -2.27 27.42
N SER A 20 7.08 -1.89 26.22
CA SER A 20 7.82 -0.64 26.03
C SER A 20 6.85 0.54 25.95
N SER A 21 7.23 1.69 26.53
CA SER A 21 6.50 2.95 26.37
C SER A 21 6.87 3.70 25.09
N LEU A 22 8.00 3.36 24.46
CA LEU A 22 8.44 3.93 23.20
C LEU A 22 8.10 2.95 22.05
N PRO A 23 7.20 3.32 21.12
CA PRO A 23 6.93 2.49 19.96
C PRO A 23 8.10 2.54 18.96
N HIS A 24 8.39 1.41 18.34
CA HIS A 24 9.39 1.28 17.29
C HIS A 24 8.72 0.97 15.95
N LEU A 25 9.32 1.45 14.86
CA LEU A 25 8.86 1.07 13.51
C LEU A 25 9.03 -0.45 13.33
N PRO A 26 8.10 -1.11 12.61
CA PRO A 26 8.25 -2.52 12.29
C PRO A 26 9.53 -2.73 11.47
N PRO A 27 10.39 -3.69 11.85
CA PRO A 27 11.56 -4.03 11.04
C PRO A 27 11.15 -4.51 9.65
N ALA A 28 12.04 -4.33 8.68
CA ALA A 28 11.82 -4.87 7.34
C ALA A 28 11.80 -6.41 7.37
N PRO A 29 10.95 -7.08 6.56
CA PRO A 29 10.87 -8.53 6.55
C PRO A 29 12.22 -9.20 6.28
N GLY A 30 12.61 -10.14 7.14
CA GLY A 30 13.89 -10.86 7.05
C GLY A 30 15.12 -10.10 7.57
N TYR A 31 14.96 -8.86 8.05
CA TYR A 31 16.04 -8.10 8.68
C TYR A 31 16.09 -8.34 10.20
N GLU A 32 17.16 -7.85 10.82
CA GLU A 32 17.37 -7.96 12.26
C GLU A 32 16.16 -7.42 13.05
N GLY A 33 15.66 -8.21 14.01
CA GLY A 33 14.53 -7.86 14.86
C GLY A 33 13.15 -8.19 14.29
N ASP A 34 13.01 -8.56 13.02
CA ASP A 34 11.71 -8.89 12.41
C ASP A 34 10.99 -10.03 13.16
N PHE A 35 11.69 -11.14 13.41
CA PHE A 35 11.11 -12.29 14.11
C PHE A 35 10.68 -11.97 15.55
N SER A 36 11.51 -11.21 16.29
CA SER A 36 11.19 -10.85 17.67
C SER A 36 10.03 -9.85 17.74
N PHE A 37 9.98 -8.89 16.81
CA PHE A 37 8.86 -7.97 16.67
C PHE A 37 7.55 -8.70 16.33
N SER A 38 7.58 -9.57 15.32
CA SER A 38 6.43 -10.39 14.91
C SER A 38 5.90 -11.24 16.07
N LYS A 39 6.79 -11.87 16.85
CA LYS A 39 6.43 -12.60 18.06
C LYS A 39 5.72 -11.71 19.10
N GLN A 40 6.16 -10.46 19.29
CA GLN A 40 5.48 -9.52 20.19
C GLN A 40 4.09 -9.13 19.68
N VAL A 41 3.93 -8.91 18.37
CA VAL A 41 2.62 -8.66 17.74
C VAL A 41 1.67 -9.83 18.01
N GLU A 42 2.13 -11.07 17.85
CA GLU A 42 1.33 -12.26 18.13
C GLU A 42 0.90 -12.39 19.60
N ILE A 43 1.77 -12.02 20.55
CA ILE A 43 1.41 -12.03 21.98
C ILE A 43 0.29 -11.02 22.26
N TRP A 44 0.40 -9.80 21.72
CA TRP A 44 -0.65 -8.78 21.84
C TRP A 44 -1.97 -9.24 21.22
N LYS A 45 -1.93 -9.79 20.00
CA LYS A 45 -3.13 -10.32 19.32
C LYS A 45 -3.79 -11.45 20.14
N ARG A 46 -3.00 -12.35 20.74
CA ARG A 46 -3.52 -13.40 21.62
C ARG A 46 -4.19 -12.84 22.87
N TRP A 47 -3.62 -11.83 23.51
CA TRP A 47 -4.25 -11.20 24.68
C TRP A 47 -5.55 -10.47 24.29
N ILE A 48 -5.55 -9.70 23.20
CA ILE A 48 -6.77 -9.07 22.68
C ILE A 48 -7.86 -10.12 22.41
N GLN A 49 -7.50 -11.21 21.75
CA GLN A 49 -8.46 -12.28 21.46
C GLN A 49 -9.00 -12.92 22.74
N TRP A 50 -8.14 -13.17 23.73
CA TRP A 50 -8.57 -13.71 25.02
C TRP A 50 -9.58 -12.80 25.73
N GLU A 51 -9.42 -11.46 25.71
CA GLU A 51 -10.45 -10.57 26.25
C GLU A 51 -11.73 -10.59 25.40
N LYS A 52 -11.64 -10.71 24.07
CA LYS A 52 -12.80 -10.77 23.16
C LYS A 52 -13.62 -12.05 23.33
N ASP A 53 -12.95 -13.16 23.63
CA ASP A 53 -13.57 -14.47 23.92
C ASP A 53 -14.42 -14.44 25.19
N ASP A 54 -14.29 -13.38 25.98
CA ASP A 54 -15.11 -13.12 27.18
C ASP A 54 -15.06 -14.27 28.21
N PRO A 55 -13.87 -14.69 28.67
CA PRO A 55 -13.71 -15.76 29.66
C PRO A 55 -14.40 -15.45 31.00
N LEU A 56 -14.67 -14.16 31.24
CA LEU A 56 -15.38 -13.69 32.42
C LEU A 56 -16.90 -13.60 32.23
N VAL A 57 -17.42 -13.93 31.03
CA VAL A 57 -18.85 -13.99 30.70
C VAL A 57 -19.56 -12.65 30.99
N LEU A 58 -18.87 -11.54 30.70
CA LEU A 58 -19.35 -10.19 30.99
C LEU A 58 -20.32 -9.67 29.93
N LYS A 59 -20.38 -10.24 28.72
CA LYS A 59 -21.27 -9.75 27.65
C LYS A 59 -22.74 -9.74 28.08
N GLU A 60 -23.17 -10.74 28.84
CA GLU A 60 -24.55 -10.88 29.31
C GLU A 60 -24.79 -10.15 30.63
N GLU A 61 -23.79 -10.12 31.52
CA GLU A 61 -23.92 -9.59 32.88
C GLU A 61 -23.62 -8.08 32.96
N ASP A 62 -22.56 -7.63 32.31
CA ASP A 62 -22.08 -6.24 32.32
C ASP A 62 -21.34 -5.91 31.01
N LEU A 63 -22.15 -5.61 29.98
CA LEU A 63 -21.66 -5.27 28.66
C LEU A 63 -20.74 -4.03 28.68
N ALA A 64 -20.93 -3.09 29.61
CA ALA A 64 -20.09 -1.91 29.72
C ALA A 64 -18.68 -2.28 30.19
N SER A 65 -18.56 -3.13 31.22
CA SER A 65 -17.28 -3.65 31.68
C SER A 65 -16.59 -4.51 30.63
N TYR A 66 -17.32 -5.35 29.90
CA TYR A 66 -16.76 -6.10 28.76
C TYR A 66 -16.10 -5.17 27.74
N LYS A 67 -16.83 -4.15 27.27
CA LYS A 67 -16.32 -3.17 26.29
C LYS A 67 -15.09 -2.44 26.82
N GLN A 68 -15.10 -2.00 28.08
CA GLN A 68 -13.98 -1.30 28.69
C GLN A 68 -12.73 -2.17 28.78
N ARG A 69 -12.85 -3.45 29.12
CA ARG A 69 -11.72 -4.38 29.21
C ARG A 69 -11.05 -4.62 27.87
N VAL A 70 -11.85 -4.95 26.84
CA VAL A 70 -11.32 -5.17 25.49
C VAL A 70 -10.64 -3.90 24.98
N LEU A 71 -11.28 -2.74 25.16
CA LEU A 71 -10.72 -1.46 24.73
C LEU A 71 -9.46 -1.08 25.50
N TYR A 72 -9.37 -1.42 26.79
CA TYR A 72 -8.18 -1.21 27.59
C TYR A 72 -6.98 -1.96 27.00
N VAL A 73 -7.15 -3.24 26.64
CA VAL A 73 -6.05 -4.03 26.06
C VAL A 73 -5.67 -3.53 24.67
N TYR A 74 -6.64 -3.12 23.84
CA TYR A 74 -6.33 -2.43 22.58
C TYR A 74 -5.49 -1.16 22.80
N LYS A 75 -5.87 -0.31 23.76
CA LYS A 75 -5.10 0.91 24.10
C LYS A 75 -3.69 0.57 24.56
N GLN A 76 -3.51 -0.48 25.37
CA GLN A 76 -2.18 -0.95 25.78
C GLN A 76 -1.37 -1.44 24.58
N ALA A 77 -1.98 -2.24 23.69
CA ALA A 77 -1.32 -2.72 22.49
C ALA A 77 -0.88 -1.57 21.58
N LEU A 78 -1.72 -0.55 21.38
CA LEU A 78 -1.44 0.61 20.53
C LEU A 78 -0.30 1.51 21.04
N MET A 79 0.06 1.42 22.32
CA MET A 79 1.26 2.10 22.84
C MET A 79 2.54 1.45 22.30
N ALA A 80 2.58 0.12 22.22
CA ALA A 80 3.74 -0.63 21.72
C ALA A 80 3.71 -0.81 20.19
N LEU A 81 2.52 -1.00 19.62
CA LEU A 81 2.28 -1.35 18.22
C LEU A 81 1.70 -0.15 17.42
N ARG A 82 2.14 1.06 17.75
CA ARG A 82 1.64 2.31 17.16
C ARG A 82 1.78 2.37 15.63
N PHE A 83 2.78 1.68 15.09
CA PHE A 83 3.06 1.64 13.65
C PHE A 83 2.58 0.35 12.96
N VAL A 84 1.64 -0.36 13.59
CA VAL A 84 0.99 -1.55 13.02
C VAL A 84 -0.46 -1.20 12.68
N PRO A 85 -0.77 -0.87 11.42
CA PRO A 85 -2.09 -0.39 11.02
C PRO A 85 -3.23 -1.37 11.33
N GLU A 86 -2.97 -2.67 11.30
CA GLU A 86 -3.96 -3.72 11.61
C GLU A 86 -4.57 -3.55 13.01
N VAL A 87 -3.76 -3.18 14.01
CA VAL A 87 -4.25 -3.03 15.38
C VAL A 87 -5.23 -1.85 15.50
N PHE A 88 -4.96 -0.76 14.78
CA PHE A 88 -5.91 0.37 14.68
C PHE A 88 -7.18 -0.01 13.96
N PHE A 89 -7.07 -0.77 12.87
CA PHE A 89 -8.21 -1.27 12.12
C PHE A 89 -9.11 -2.11 13.02
N ASP A 90 -8.54 -3.09 13.72
CA ASP A 90 -9.26 -4.00 14.61
C ASP A 90 -9.89 -3.27 15.81
N THR A 91 -9.17 -2.28 16.37
CA THR A 91 -9.69 -1.44 17.45
C THR A 91 -10.90 -0.65 16.99
N ALA A 92 -10.80 0.04 15.85
CA ALA A 92 -11.89 0.81 15.30
C ALA A 92 -13.09 -0.06 14.92
N ASP A 93 -12.83 -1.23 14.32
CA ASP A 93 -13.89 -2.18 13.96
C ASP A 93 -14.62 -2.70 15.20
N PHE A 94 -13.89 -3.05 16.27
CA PHE A 94 -14.49 -3.40 17.55
C PHE A 94 -15.39 -2.27 18.08
N CYS A 95 -14.92 -1.02 18.05
CA CYS A 95 -15.71 0.14 18.45
C CYS A 95 -17.00 0.27 17.64
N PHE A 96 -16.95 0.17 16.32
CA PHE A 96 -18.14 0.26 15.47
C PHE A 96 -19.12 -0.88 15.71
N GLN A 97 -18.65 -2.12 15.86
CA GLN A 97 -19.49 -3.28 16.19
C GLN A 97 -20.20 -3.12 17.55
N ASN A 98 -19.67 -2.28 18.44
CA ASN A 98 -20.17 -2.05 19.79
C ASN A 98 -20.88 -0.71 19.97
N ASN A 99 -21.26 -0.03 18.89
CA ASN A 99 -21.92 1.29 18.87
C ASN A 99 -21.08 2.42 19.51
N MET A 100 -19.76 2.33 19.43
CA MET A 100 -18.79 3.32 19.94
C MET A 100 -18.24 4.14 18.76
N GLU A 101 -19.13 4.83 18.06
CA GLU A 101 -18.78 5.54 16.81
C GLU A 101 -17.72 6.62 17.01
N THR A 102 -17.82 7.40 18.08
CA THR A 102 -16.87 8.47 18.38
C THR A 102 -15.47 7.90 18.59
N GLU A 103 -15.34 6.90 19.45
CA GLU A 103 -14.08 6.23 19.74
C GLU A 103 -13.49 5.55 18.49
N GLY A 104 -14.32 4.84 17.72
CA GLY A 104 -13.87 4.20 16.49
C GLY A 104 -13.31 5.20 15.48
N ASN A 105 -13.95 6.36 15.34
CA ASN A 105 -13.47 7.44 14.49
C ASN A 105 -12.17 8.08 15.02
N ASP A 106 -12.05 8.26 16.33
CA ASP A 106 -10.85 8.79 16.97
C ASP A 106 -9.65 7.85 16.80
N PHE A 107 -9.85 6.53 16.95
CA PHE A 107 -8.81 5.54 16.70
C PHE A 107 -8.39 5.50 15.23
N LEU A 108 -9.32 5.56 14.28
CA LEU A 108 -8.97 5.66 12.86
C LEU A 108 -8.15 6.91 12.57
N LYS A 109 -8.57 8.07 13.10
CA LYS A 109 -7.84 9.33 12.92
C LYS A 109 -6.41 9.22 13.45
N GLN A 110 -6.25 8.74 14.68
CA GLN A 110 -4.92 8.54 15.28
C GLN A 110 -4.07 7.52 14.53
N GLY A 111 -4.69 6.45 14.03
CA GLY A 111 -4.00 5.42 13.24
C GLY A 111 -3.49 5.96 11.91
N ILE A 112 -4.29 6.78 11.22
CA ILE A 112 -3.90 7.46 9.97
C ILE A 112 -2.78 8.48 10.24
N GLU A 113 -2.88 9.25 11.32
CA GLU A 113 -1.82 10.20 11.71
C GLU A 113 -0.48 9.48 12.00
N ALA A 114 -0.52 8.27 12.55
CA ALA A 114 0.67 7.49 12.83
C ALA A 114 1.18 6.67 11.63
N ASN A 115 0.30 6.34 10.67
CA ASN A 115 0.59 5.49 9.53
C ASN A 115 -0.03 6.10 8.25
N PRO A 116 0.46 7.26 7.80
CA PRO A 116 -0.18 8.02 6.73
C PRO A 116 -0.20 7.29 5.38
N GLU A 117 0.73 6.36 5.16
CA GLU A 117 0.83 5.54 3.94
C GLU A 117 -0.07 4.29 3.98
N SER A 118 -0.84 4.09 5.05
CA SER A 118 -1.68 2.91 5.22
C SER A 118 -2.95 2.97 4.36
N CYS A 119 -2.95 2.20 3.27
CA CYS A 119 -4.13 1.96 2.45
C CYS A 119 -5.29 1.38 3.28
N LEU A 120 -4.98 0.47 4.22
CA LEU A 120 -5.98 -0.19 5.06
C LEU A 120 -6.80 0.80 5.89
N LEU A 121 -6.12 1.73 6.57
CA LEU A 121 -6.78 2.69 7.46
C LEU A 121 -7.51 3.78 6.68
N ALA A 122 -6.90 4.28 5.61
CA ALA A 122 -7.53 5.28 4.74
C ALA A 122 -8.80 4.73 4.09
N PHE A 123 -8.78 3.50 3.57
CA PHE A 123 -9.96 2.87 2.97
C PHE A 123 -11.03 2.58 4.00
N LYS A 124 -10.67 2.06 5.18
CA LYS A 124 -11.63 1.88 6.28
C LYS A 124 -12.31 3.20 6.66
N ARG A 125 -11.53 4.29 6.76
CA ARG A 125 -12.08 5.62 7.03
C ARG A 125 -13.00 6.11 5.92
N ALA A 126 -12.61 5.96 4.67
CA ALA A 126 -13.43 6.34 3.52
C ALA A 126 -14.75 5.54 3.47
N ASP A 127 -14.71 4.23 3.70
CA ASP A 127 -15.91 3.38 3.74
C ASP A 127 -16.85 3.80 4.87
N ARG A 128 -16.31 4.11 6.06
CA ARG A 128 -17.10 4.62 7.18
C ARG A 128 -17.73 5.98 6.88
N LEU A 129 -17.03 6.87 6.18
CA LEU A 129 -17.59 8.14 5.72
C LEU A 129 -18.66 7.91 4.65
N GLU A 130 -18.46 6.98 3.71
CA GLU A 130 -19.46 6.66 2.67
C GLU A 130 -20.75 6.10 3.28
N LEU A 131 -20.64 5.25 4.31
CA LEU A 131 -21.74 4.67 5.07
C LEU A 131 -22.47 5.69 5.94
N SER A 132 -21.74 6.53 6.68
CA SER A 132 -22.36 7.50 7.61
C SER A 132 -22.93 8.74 6.91
N SER A 133 -22.48 9.04 5.70
CA SER A 133 -22.93 10.20 4.90
C SER A 133 -24.12 9.91 3.97
N VAL A 134 -24.81 8.77 4.10
CA VAL A 134 -25.94 8.42 3.21
C VAL A 134 -27.08 9.44 3.29
N SER A 135 -27.23 10.14 4.42
CA SER A 135 -28.21 11.22 4.59
C SER A 135 -27.86 12.52 3.84
N GLU A 136 -26.60 12.69 3.41
CA GLU A 136 -26.18 13.83 2.59
C GLU A 136 -26.65 13.61 1.14
N GLN A 137 -27.64 14.40 0.73
CA GLN A 137 -28.24 14.31 -0.60
C GLN A 137 -27.41 14.99 -1.68
N ASP A 138 -26.50 15.91 -1.33
CA ASP A 138 -25.63 16.56 -2.29
C ASP A 138 -24.44 15.62 -2.65
N PRO A 139 -24.41 15.06 -3.87
CA PRO A 139 -23.35 14.14 -4.28
C PRO A 139 -21.97 14.82 -4.34
N LYS A 140 -21.91 16.15 -4.47
CA LYS A 140 -20.64 16.89 -4.43
C LYS A 140 -20.09 16.91 -3.02
N LYS A 141 -20.89 17.35 -2.04
CA LYS A 141 -20.48 17.39 -0.63
C LYS A 141 -20.12 16.00 -0.12
N ARG A 142 -20.96 15.01 -0.41
CA ARG A 142 -20.71 13.61 -0.05
C ARG A 142 -19.43 13.08 -0.71
N GLY A 143 -19.22 13.39 -2.00
CA GLY A 143 -18.01 13.02 -2.71
C GLY A 143 -16.75 13.65 -2.11
N THR A 144 -16.80 14.94 -1.73
CA THR A 144 -15.67 15.61 -1.06
C THR A 144 -15.32 14.94 0.27
N LEU A 145 -16.31 14.59 1.09
CA LEU A 145 -16.09 13.89 2.36
C LEU A 145 -15.41 12.54 2.15
N VAL A 146 -15.91 11.72 1.22
CA VAL A 146 -15.37 10.38 0.96
C VAL A 146 -14.01 10.44 0.25
N ARG A 147 -13.75 11.47 -0.54
CA ARG A 147 -12.47 11.68 -1.25
C ARG A 147 -11.34 12.06 -0.31
N GLU A 148 -11.62 12.80 0.77
CA GLU A 148 -10.60 13.36 1.67
C GLU A 148 -9.58 12.31 2.20
N PRO A 149 -9.96 11.12 2.70
CA PRO A 149 -8.99 10.12 3.12
C PRO A 149 -8.10 9.59 1.99
N TYR A 150 -8.64 9.48 0.76
CA TYR A 150 -7.86 9.05 -0.40
C TYR A 150 -6.85 10.11 -0.81
N ASP A 151 -7.23 11.38 -0.85
CA ASP A 151 -6.32 12.47 -1.22
C ASP A 151 -5.16 12.56 -0.23
N LYS A 152 -5.42 12.45 1.08
CA LYS A 152 -4.37 12.40 2.12
C LYS A 152 -3.42 11.22 1.96
N LEU A 153 -3.96 10.03 1.68
CA LEU A 153 -3.15 8.84 1.42
C LEU A 153 -2.29 9.01 0.15
N LEU A 154 -2.86 9.57 -0.91
CA LEU A 154 -2.12 9.85 -2.14
C LEU A 154 -0.97 10.80 -1.84
N ASP A 155 -1.23 11.92 -1.16
CA ASP A 155 -0.20 12.89 -0.77
C ASP A 155 0.95 12.19 -0.02
N ALA A 156 0.65 11.40 1.00
CA ALA A 156 1.65 10.64 1.75
C ALA A 156 2.46 9.65 0.88
N LEU A 157 1.81 8.92 -0.04
CA LEU A 157 2.50 7.98 -0.93
C LEU A 157 3.37 8.67 -1.97
N TYR A 158 2.94 9.82 -2.51
CA TYR A 158 3.77 10.61 -3.43
C TYR A 158 4.97 11.22 -2.71
N ASP A 159 4.79 11.70 -1.48
CA ASP A 159 5.89 12.20 -0.64
C ASP A 159 6.88 11.08 -0.32
N LEU A 160 6.41 9.86 -0.04
CA LEU A 160 7.27 8.70 0.16
C LEU A 160 8.08 8.35 -1.10
N ILE A 161 7.49 8.42 -2.30
CA ILE A 161 8.26 8.26 -3.55
C ILE A 161 9.34 9.34 -3.65
N ALA A 162 9.03 10.59 -3.31
CA ALA A 162 10.02 11.68 -3.34
C ALA A 162 11.18 11.42 -2.36
N GLN A 163 10.90 10.94 -1.16
CA GLN A 163 11.92 10.55 -0.17
C GLN A 163 12.79 9.39 -0.67
N VAL A 164 12.19 8.35 -1.24
CA VAL A 164 12.91 7.20 -1.80
C VAL A 164 13.84 7.63 -2.93
N ARG A 165 13.41 8.56 -3.79
CA ARG A 165 14.25 9.11 -4.86
C ARG A 165 15.38 10.01 -4.34
N ALA A 166 15.14 10.77 -3.28
CA ALA A 166 16.18 11.56 -2.63
C ALA A 166 17.24 10.65 -1.97
N GLN A 167 16.82 9.54 -1.37
CA GLN A 167 17.73 8.55 -0.82
C GLN A 167 18.54 7.85 -1.92
N GLU A 168 17.91 7.46 -3.03
CA GLU A 168 18.58 6.91 -4.21
C GLU A 168 19.71 7.83 -4.69
N ALA A 169 19.43 9.12 -4.86
CA ALA A 169 20.43 10.10 -5.27
C ALA A 169 21.59 10.23 -4.26
N THR A 170 21.28 10.17 -2.97
CA THR A 170 22.28 10.24 -1.90
C THR A 170 23.19 9.01 -1.88
N ASP A 171 22.63 7.82 -2.04
CA ASP A 171 23.39 6.57 -2.00
C ASP A 171 24.27 6.43 -3.24
N ILE A 172 23.75 6.81 -4.42
CA ILE A 172 24.55 6.85 -5.66
C ILE A 172 25.72 7.83 -5.52
N ALA A 173 25.47 9.05 -5.02
CA ALA A 173 26.54 10.04 -4.85
C ALA A 173 27.65 9.55 -3.90
N LYS A 174 27.29 8.84 -2.82
CA LYS A 174 28.27 8.23 -1.90
C LYS A 174 29.11 7.16 -2.60
N LEU A 175 28.49 6.30 -3.42
CA LEU A 175 29.20 5.27 -4.18
C LEU A 175 30.14 5.90 -5.23
N GLU A 176 29.72 6.96 -5.89
CA GLU A 176 30.55 7.70 -6.85
C GLU A 176 31.74 8.40 -6.16
N GLU A 177 31.54 8.98 -4.98
CA GLU A 177 32.61 9.59 -4.19
C GLU A 177 33.63 8.53 -3.70
N GLN A 178 33.14 7.40 -3.19
CA GLN A 178 33.99 6.26 -2.82
C GLN A 178 34.76 5.72 -4.02
N ALA A 179 34.13 5.71 -5.21
CA ALA A 179 34.79 5.32 -6.44
C ALA A 179 35.95 6.26 -6.80
N ALA A 180 35.76 7.57 -6.65
CA ALA A 180 36.76 8.60 -6.95
C ALA A 180 37.92 8.66 -5.95
N GLN A 181 37.70 8.27 -4.68
CA GLN A 181 38.73 8.25 -3.63
C GLN A 181 39.64 7.02 -3.68
N THR A 182 39.28 5.98 -4.44
CA THR A 182 40.15 4.82 -4.64
C THR A 182 41.17 5.15 -5.73
N GLU A 183 42.44 5.39 -5.39
CA GLU A 183 43.52 5.51 -6.40
C GLU A 183 43.62 4.22 -7.23
N PRO A 184 43.99 4.30 -8.53
CA PRO A 184 44.26 3.11 -9.32
C PRO A 184 45.45 2.36 -8.71
N GLU A 185 45.25 1.12 -8.25
CA GLU A 185 46.36 0.26 -7.89
C GLU A 185 47.31 0.15 -9.09
N GLN A 186 48.61 0.37 -8.85
CA GLN A 186 49.65 0.16 -9.85
C GLN A 186 49.56 -1.27 -10.38
N PRO A 187 49.79 -1.50 -11.68
CA PRO A 187 49.82 -2.84 -12.23
C PRO A 187 50.92 -3.63 -11.52
N THR A 188 50.56 -4.63 -10.72
CA THR A 188 51.48 -5.67 -10.31
C THR A 188 51.98 -6.34 -11.58
N GLN A 189 53.25 -6.07 -11.92
CA GLN A 189 53.97 -6.82 -12.94
C GLN A 189 54.02 -8.28 -12.49
N LEU A 190 53.11 -9.10 -13.00
CA LEU A 190 53.27 -10.54 -13.02
C LEU A 190 54.17 -10.84 -14.21
N GLU A 191 55.41 -11.26 -13.90
CA GLU A 191 56.33 -11.81 -14.88
C GLU A 191 55.66 -12.99 -15.60
N ASN A 192 55.85 -13.02 -16.92
CA ASN A 192 55.32 -14.00 -17.86
C ASN A 192 55.52 -15.45 -17.39
N ASP A 193 54.51 -16.29 -17.60
CA ASP A 193 54.76 -17.61 -18.16
C ASP A 193 53.59 -18.00 -19.08
N ASP A 194 53.96 -18.47 -20.27
CA ASP A 194 53.11 -18.80 -21.41
C ASP A 194 52.04 -19.85 -21.07
N ASP A 195 50.79 -19.63 -21.46
CA ASP A 195 49.96 -20.61 -22.19
C ASP A 195 48.61 -20.00 -22.62
N GLU A 196 48.28 -20.18 -23.89
CA GLU A 196 47.04 -19.76 -24.56
C GLU A 196 45.83 -20.56 -24.03
N ASP A 197 44.82 -19.89 -23.44
CA ASP A 197 43.40 -20.25 -23.64
C ASP A 197 42.44 -19.19 -23.05
N GLU A 198 41.42 -18.84 -23.85
CA GLU A 198 40.22 -18.03 -23.59
C GLU A 198 40.27 -16.87 -22.57
N THR A 199 40.27 -15.67 -23.12
CA THR A 199 40.12 -14.37 -22.45
C THR A 199 38.80 -14.23 -21.69
N ASP A 200 38.79 -14.55 -20.40
CA ASP A 200 37.94 -13.90 -19.40
C ASP A 200 38.83 -12.98 -18.55
N ASN A 201 39.06 -11.75 -19.04
CA ASN A 201 39.74 -10.73 -18.25
C ASN A 201 38.98 -10.52 -16.93
N PRO A 202 39.65 -10.53 -15.76
CA PRO A 202 38.98 -10.24 -14.49
C PRO A 202 38.29 -8.86 -14.56
N PRO A 203 37.07 -8.71 -14.01
CA PRO A 203 36.34 -7.46 -14.10
C PRO A 203 37.20 -6.33 -13.54
N THR A 204 37.47 -5.32 -14.36
CA THR A 204 38.18 -4.12 -13.89
C THR A 204 37.42 -3.52 -12.71
N GLN A 205 38.14 -2.93 -11.76
CA GLN A 205 37.57 -2.32 -10.56
C GLN A 205 36.49 -1.28 -10.91
N GLU A 206 36.63 -0.58 -12.04
CA GLU A 206 35.62 0.31 -12.61
C GLU A 206 34.34 -0.43 -13.06
N SER A 207 34.45 -1.58 -13.73
CA SER A 207 33.28 -2.36 -14.15
C SER A 207 32.54 -2.97 -12.94
N ALA A 208 33.25 -3.31 -11.87
CA ALA A 208 32.66 -3.82 -10.64
C ALA A 208 31.84 -2.73 -9.92
N LYS A 209 32.38 -1.51 -9.80
CA LYS A 209 31.66 -0.37 -9.20
C LYS A 209 30.47 0.11 -10.03
N ALA A 210 30.58 0.08 -11.37
CA ALA A 210 29.46 0.38 -12.24
C ALA A 210 28.29 -0.60 -12.05
N LYS A 211 28.59 -1.90 -11.89
CA LYS A 211 27.58 -2.94 -11.58
C LYS A 211 26.93 -2.71 -10.21
N GLU A 212 27.68 -2.24 -9.22
CA GLU A 212 27.14 -1.92 -7.88
C GLU A 212 26.15 -0.75 -7.94
N ILE A 213 26.50 0.35 -8.64
CA ILE A 213 25.59 1.48 -8.86
C ILE A 213 24.33 1.05 -9.62
N GLU A 214 24.48 0.18 -10.63
CA GLU A 214 23.34 -0.37 -11.38
C GLU A 214 22.43 -1.23 -10.48
N SER A 215 23.01 -2.06 -9.60
CA SER A 215 22.26 -2.85 -8.62
C SER A 215 21.45 -1.95 -7.68
N VAL A 216 22.05 -0.89 -7.15
CA VAL A 216 21.37 0.07 -6.27
C VAL A 216 20.23 0.78 -6.99
N LYS A 217 20.46 1.23 -8.23
CA LYS A 217 19.39 1.83 -9.08
C LYS A 217 18.24 0.85 -9.30
N LYS A 218 18.55 -0.42 -9.55
CA LYS A 218 17.54 -1.47 -9.75
C LYS A 218 16.69 -1.68 -8.50
N ASP A 219 17.31 -1.71 -7.32
CA ASP A 219 16.60 -1.88 -6.05
C ASP A 219 15.68 -0.69 -5.75
N TYR A 220 16.15 0.54 -5.97
CA TYR A 220 15.34 1.75 -5.82
C TYR A 220 14.21 1.82 -6.85
N ALA A 221 14.46 1.42 -8.11
CA ALA A 221 13.43 1.31 -9.13
C ALA A 221 12.34 0.30 -8.74
N ALA A 222 12.72 -0.85 -8.16
CA ALA A 222 11.76 -1.84 -7.65
C ALA A 222 10.90 -1.28 -6.50
N LYS A 223 11.51 -0.58 -5.53
CA LYS A 223 10.79 0.10 -4.44
C LYS A 223 9.78 1.13 -4.98
N VAL A 224 10.20 1.97 -5.92
CA VAL A 224 9.31 2.96 -6.56
C VAL A 224 8.22 2.28 -7.39
N GLY A 225 8.50 1.14 -8.01
CA GLY A 225 7.52 0.32 -8.72
C GLY A 225 6.41 -0.17 -7.79
N VAL A 226 6.76 -0.70 -6.62
CA VAL A 226 5.78 -1.13 -5.58
C VAL A 226 4.91 0.05 -5.12
N LEU A 227 5.51 1.22 -4.86
CA LEU A 227 4.77 2.42 -4.47
C LEU A 227 3.86 2.94 -5.59
N SER A 228 4.33 2.92 -6.84
CA SER A 228 3.53 3.33 -8.00
C SER A 228 2.33 2.40 -8.19
N LYS A 229 2.50 1.10 -7.94
CA LYS A 229 1.40 0.14 -7.92
C LYS A 229 0.42 0.46 -6.80
N ALA A 230 0.87 0.71 -5.57
CA ALA A 230 0.01 1.11 -4.46
C ALA A 230 -0.81 2.38 -4.79
N ILE A 231 -0.15 3.45 -5.27
CA ILE A 231 -0.80 4.68 -5.73
C ILE A 231 -1.88 4.39 -6.78
N SER A 232 -1.59 3.49 -7.72
CA SER A 232 -2.53 3.10 -8.78
C SER A 232 -3.78 2.43 -8.19
N PHE A 233 -3.62 1.52 -7.23
CA PHE A 233 -4.76 0.91 -6.54
C PHE A 233 -5.56 1.90 -5.70
N VAL A 234 -4.91 2.90 -5.11
CA VAL A 234 -5.59 4.00 -4.41
C VAL A 234 -6.44 4.83 -5.38
N TRP A 235 -5.89 5.19 -6.54
CA TRP A 235 -6.65 5.87 -7.59
C TRP A 235 -7.83 5.02 -8.11
N ILE A 236 -7.64 3.71 -8.28
CA ILE A 236 -8.71 2.79 -8.69
C ILE A 236 -9.82 2.73 -7.62
N ALA A 237 -9.45 2.62 -6.35
CA ALA A 237 -10.41 2.63 -5.24
C ALA A 237 -11.19 3.96 -5.20
N LEU A 238 -10.51 5.08 -5.36
CA LEU A 238 -11.15 6.41 -5.45
C LEU A 238 -12.06 6.53 -6.68
N MET A 239 -11.65 6.03 -7.85
CA MET A 239 -12.50 6.00 -9.05
C MET A 239 -13.79 5.22 -8.79
N ARG A 240 -13.69 4.06 -8.13
CA ARG A 240 -14.85 3.23 -7.77
C ARG A 240 -15.76 3.93 -6.77
N ALA A 241 -15.20 4.55 -5.74
CA ALA A 241 -15.96 5.31 -4.74
C ALA A 241 -16.70 6.50 -5.37
N MET A 242 -16.00 7.32 -6.17
CA MET A 242 -16.60 8.44 -6.86
C MET A 242 -17.62 7.99 -7.91
N ARG A 243 -17.43 6.84 -8.56
CA ARG A 243 -18.48 6.24 -9.41
C ARG A 243 -19.75 5.94 -8.62
N ARG A 244 -19.63 5.33 -7.43
CA ARG A 244 -20.80 4.98 -6.59
C ARG A 244 -21.57 6.23 -6.13
N ILE A 245 -20.87 7.31 -5.81
CA ILE A 245 -21.48 8.53 -5.24
C ILE A 245 -21.94 9.51 -6.33
N GLN A 246 -21.13 9.68 -7.38
CA GLN A 246 -21.27 10.75 -8.39
C GLN A 246 -21.46 10.23 -9.82
N GLY A 247 -21.46 8.91 -10.03
CA GLY A 247 -21.52 8.30 -11.37
C GLY A 247 -20.25 8.53 -12.20
N LYS A 248 -20.36 8.40 -13.53
CA LYS A 248 -19.22 8.61 -14.44
C LYS A 248 -18.75 10.06 -14.53
N GLY A 249 -19.54 10.99 -14.02
CA GLY A 249 -19.29 12.43 -14.14
C GLY A 249 -19.90 13.03 -15.40
N LYS A 250 -20.14 14.34 -15.33
CA LYS A 250 -20.62 15.19 -16.42
C LYS A 250 -19.75 16.46 -16.42
N PRO A 251 -19.08 16.79 -17.53
CA PRO A 251 -18.24 17.98 -17.63
C PRO A 251 -18.97 19.24 -17.12
N GLY A 252 -18.34 20.00 -16.23
CA GLY A 252 -18.90 21.23 -15.66
C GLY A 252 -19.96 21.05 -14.56
N GLU A 253 -20.51 19.85 -14.39
CA GLU A 253 -21.54 19.58 -13.39
C GLU A 253 -21.00 18.76 -12.22
N ILE A 254 -20.56 17.53 -12.49
CA ILE A 254 -20.17 16.54 -11.47
C ILE A 254 -18.89 15.86 -11.95
N ALA A 255 -17.85 15.86 -11.11
CA ALA A 255 -16.55 15.28 -11.42
C ALA A 255 -16.65 13.77 -11.76
N GLY A 256 -17.23 12.98 -10.84
CA GLY A 256 -17.42 11.55 -11.01
C GLY A 256 -16.11 10.78 -11.29
N SER A 257 -16.23 9.53 -11.74
CA SER A 257 -15.06 8.68 -11.98
C SER A 257 -14.14 9.16 -13.10
N ARG A 258 -14.67 9.81 -14.15
CA ARG A 258 -13.85 10.33 -15.27
C ARG A 258 -12.89 11.43 -14.84
N GLN A 259 -13.32 12.33 -13.94
CA GLN A 259 -12.43 13.35 -13.42
C GLN A 259 -11.31 12.73 -12.59
N ILE A 260 -11.60 11.72 -11.77
CA ILE A 260 -10.57 11.01 -11.00
C ILE A 260 -9.54 10.36 -11.93
N PHE A 261 -9.98 9.75 -13.04
CA PHE A 261 -9.06 9.22 -14.05
C PHE A 261 -8.20 10.33 -14.70
N ALA A 262 -8.76 11.52 -14.93
CA ALA A 262 -8.00 12.67 -15.42
C ALA A 262 -6.97 13.17 -14.38
N ASP A 263 -7.38 13.27 -13.11
CA ASP A 263 -6.52 13.67 -11.99
C ASP A 263 -5.35 12.68 -11.83
N ALA A 264 -5.61 11.38 -11.85
CA ALA A 264 -4.60 10.33 -11.75
C ALA A 264 -3.56 10.43 -12.87
N ARG A 265 -4.01 10.59 -14.12
CA ARG A 265 -3.11 10.78 -15.28
C ARG A 265 -2.28 12.04 -15.17
N LYS A 266 -2.87 13.14 -14.68
CA LYS A 266 -2.17 14.41 -14.48
C LYS A 266 -1.11 14.30 -13.39
N ARG A 267 -1.41 13.58 -12.30
CA ARG A 267 -0.49 13.41 -11.17
C ARG A 267 0.65 12.43 -11.47
N GLY A 268 0.44 11.48 -12.38
CA GLY A 268 1.47 10.57 -12.87
C GLY A 268 1.88 9.51 -11.83
N ARG A 269 2.96 8.76 -12.13
CA ARG A 269 3.39 7.59 -11.32
C ARG A 269 2.31 6.52 -11.14
N ILE A 270 1.49 6.35 -12.17
CA ILE A 270 0.45 5.33 -12.23
C ILE A 270 0.87 4.20 -13.17
N THR A 271 0.44 2.98 -12.85
CA THR A 271 0.61 1.78 -13.67
C THR A 271 -0.52 1.66 -14.69
N SER A 272 -0.35 0.70 -15.60
CA SER A 272 -1.34 0.31 -16.60
C SER A 272 -2.70 -0.08 -15.98
N ASP A 273 -2.70 -0.60 -14.74
CA ASP A 273 -3.88 -0.99 -13.96
C ASP A 273 -4.96 0.11 -13.92
N VAL A 274 -4.56 1.39 -13.84
CA VAL A 274 -5.50 2.52 -13.80
C VAL A 274 -6.24 2.66 -15.12
N TYR A 275 -5.55 2.45 -16.25
CA TYR A 275 -6.16 2.49 -17.58
C TYR A 275 -7.10 1.30 -17.79
N ILE A 276 -6.67 0.09 -17.40
CA ILE A 276 -7.51 -1.12 -17.45
C ILE A 276 -8.77 -0.89 -16.63
N ALA A 277 -8.64 -0.51 -15.37
CA ALA A 277 -9.78 -0.28 -14.49
C ALA A 277 -10.72 0.81 -15.03
N SER A 278 -10.19 1.92 -15.55
CA SER A 278 -11.03 2.97 -16.15
C SER A 278 -11.76 2.47 -17.40
N ALA A 279 -11.10 1.74 -18.29
CA ALA A 279 -11.72 1.21 -19.51
C ALA A 279 -12.82 0.19 -19.18
N LEU A 280 -12.54 -0.74 -18.26
CA LEU A 280 -13.51 -1.73 -17.79
C LEU A 280 -14.71 -1.09 -17.07
N LEU A 281 -14.50 0.02 -16.35
CA LEU A 281 -15.60 0.80 -15.77
C LEU A 281 -16.50 1.40 -16.86
N GLU A 282 -15.90 2.00 -17.91
CA GLU A 282 -16.67 2.53 -19.05
C GLU A 282 -17.44 1.43 -19.79
N TYR A 283 -16.80 0.29 -20.04
CA TYR A 283 -17.41 -0.81 -20.77
C TYR A 283 -18.50 -1.53 -19.96
N HIS A 284 -18.17 -2.10 -18.80
CA HIS A 284 -19.12 -2.94 -18.07
C HIS A 284 -20.22 -2.15 -17.39
N CYS A 285 -19.95 -0.93 -16.92
CA CYS A 285 -20.93 -0.16 -16.16
C CYS A 285 -21.80 0.76 -17.03
N TYR A 286 -21.27 1.23 -18.16
CA TYR A 286 -21.93 2.24 -18.99
C TYR A 286 -22.09 1.85 -20.45
N LYS A 287 -21.52 0.71 -20.88
CA LYS A 287 -21.48 0.28 -22.28
C LYS A 287 -20.95 1.39 -23.20
N ASP A 288 -20.00 2.17 -22.70
CA ASP A 288 -19.51 3.36 -23.36
C ASP A 288 -18.36 3.01 -24.32
N PRO A 289 -18.43 3.39 -25.61
CA PRO A 289 -17.38 3.09 -26.58
C PRO A 289 -16.05 3.80 -26.28
N ALA A 290 -16.03 4.74 -25.31
CA ALA A 290 -14.80 5.32 -24.80
C ALA A 290 -13.81 4.27 -24.25
N ALA A 291 -14.28 3.09 -23.82
CA ALA A 291 -13.43 2.02 -23.33
C ALA A 291 -12.31 1.64 -24.33
N THR A 292 -12.64 1.44 -25.61
CA THR A 292 -11.65 1.10 -26.65
C THR A 292 -10.61 2.20 -26.80
N LYS A 293 -11.02 3.48 -26.76
CA LYS A 293 -10.08 4.62 -26.85
C LYS A 293 -9.13 4.70 -25.64
N ILE A 294 -9.60 4.33 -24.45
CA ILE A 294 -8.75 4.27 -23.26
C ILE A 294 -7.72 3.15 -23.41
N PHE A 295 -8.14 1.97 -23.91
CA PHE A 295 -7.23 0.86 -24.17
C PHE A 295 -6.19 1.19 -25.25
N GLU A 296 -6.59 1.74 -26.40
CA GLU A 296 -5.68 2.17 -27.47
C GLU A 296 -4.62 3.15 -26.96
N ARG A 297 -5.02 4.08 -26.08
CA ARG A 297 -4.10 5.02 -25.46
C ARG A 297 -3.17 4.33 -24.47
N GLY A 298 -3.69 3.41 -23.65
CA GLY A 298 -2.89 2.65 -22.70
C GLY A 298 -1.86 1.74 -23.39
N ALA A 299 -2.22 1.10 -24.51
CA ALA A 299 -1.32 0.24 -25.28
C ALA A 299 -0.08 0.98 -25.78
N LYS A 300 -0.23 2.27 -26.14
CA LYS A 300 0.90 3.13 -26.54
C LYS A 300 1.79 3.53 -25.37
N LEU A 301 1.25 3.57 -24.15
CA LEU A 301 1.99 3.98 -22.95
C LEU A 301 2.66 2.79 -22.24
N PHE A 302 2.10 1.60 -22.38
CA PHE A 302 2.54 0.38 -21.72
C PHE A 302 2.70 -0.76 -22.75
N PRO A 303 3.56 -0.61 -23.77
CA PRO A 303 3.69 -1.61 -24.83
C PRO A 303 4.28 -2.94 -24.34
N GLU A 304 5.11 -2.91 -23.29
CA GLU A 304 5.77 -4.09 -22.71
C GLU A 304 4.95 -4.76 -21.58
N ASP A 305 3.77 -4.22 -21.25
CA ASP A 305 2.94 -4.77 -20.18
C ASP A 305 2.01 -5.86 -20.71
N GLU A 306 2.42 -7.12 -20.49
CA GLU A 306 1.68 -8.30 -20.91
C GLU A 306 0.26 -8.38 -20.31
N VAL A 307 0.10 -7.92 -19.05
CA VAL A 307 -1.20 -7.93 -18.38
C VAL A 307 -2.13 -6.92 -19.05
N PHE A 308 -1.60 -5.74 -19.40
CA PHE A 308 -2.36 -4.75 -20.15
C PHE A 308 -2.76 -5.26 -21.53
N ALA A 309 -1.82 -5.85 -22.27
CA ALA A 309 -2.07 -6.41 -23.60
C ALA A 309 -3.17 -7.48 -23.55
N LEU A 310 -3.12 -8.39 -22.57
CA LEU A 310 -4.11 -9.43 -22.36
C LEU A 310 -5.50 -8.84 -22.09
N GLU A 311 -5.62 -7.85 -21.20
CA GLU A 311 -6.91 -7.22 -20.89
C GLU A 311 -7.49 -6.44 -22.07
N TYR A 312 -6.64 -5.81 -22.88
CA TYR A 312 -7.10 -5.16 -24.11
C TYR A 312 -7.61 -6.18 -25.13
N LEU A 313 -6.89 -7.29 -25.34
CA LEU A 313 -7.34 -8.37 -26.23
C LEU A 313 -8.68 -8.96 -25.79
N LYS A 314 -8.88 -9.19 -24.49
CA LYS A 314 -10.18 -9.64 -23.94
C LYS A 314 -11.30 -8.64 -24.26
N HIS A 315 -11.06 -7.34 -24.09
CA HIS A 315 -12.04 -6.31 -24.44
C HIS A 315 -12.40 -6.33 -25.93
N LEU A 316 -11.42 -6.49 -26.83
CA LEU A 316 -11.66 -6.56 -28.28
C LEU A 316 -12.48 -7.80 -28.67
N ILE A 317 -12.22 -8.95 -28.01
CA ILE A 317 -13.03 -10.17 -28.15
C ILE A 317 -14.47 -9.90 -27.68
N ASP A 318 -14.64 -9.29 -26.51
CA ASP A 318 -15.94 -9.02 -25.91
C ASP A 318 -16.83 -8.12 -26.77
N ILE A 319 -16.24 -7.18 -27.52
CA ILE A 319 -16.97 -6.32 -28.47
C ILE A 319 -17.04 -6.89 -29.90
N ASN A 320 -16.51 -8.10 -30.11
CA ASN A 320 -16.42 -8.78 -31.39
C ASN A 320 -15.66 -7.99 -32.48
N ASP A 321 -14.62 -7.23 -32.10
CA ASP A 321 -13.74 -6.53 -33.03
C ASP A 321 -12.50 -7.36 -33.36
N ILE A 322 -12.73 -8.40 -34.18
CA ILE A 322 -11.70 -9.37 -34.59
C ILE A 322 -10.60 -8.69 -35.41
N THR A 323 -10.93 -7.67 -36.20
CA THR A 323 -9.97 -6.99 -37.07
C THR A 323 -8.94 -6.23 -36.24
N SER A 324 -9.40 -5.42 -35.29
CA SER A 324 -8.51 -4.70 -34.37
C SER A 324 -7.75 -5.65 -33.48
N MET A 325 -8.36 -6.77 -33.04
CA MET A 325 -7.69 -7.80 -32.25
C MET A 325 -6.49 -8.40 -32.99
N LEU A 326 -6.69 -8.88 -34.23
CA LEU A 326 -5.62 -9.47 -35.03
C LEU A 326 -4.50 -8.46 -35.32
N THR A 327 -4.89 -7.21 -35.61
CA THR A 327 -3.92 -6.13 -35.86
C THR A 327 -3.07 -5.86 -34.62
N PHE A 328 -3.69 -5.73 -33.45
CA PHE A 328 -2.97 -5.50 -32.20
C PHE A 328 -2.11 -6.70 -31.80
N ALA A 329 -2.63 -7.92 -31.90
CA ALA A 329 -1.89 -9.14 -31.60
C ALA A 329 -0.65 -9.32 -32.49
N SER A 330 -0.69 -8.85 -33.75
CA SER A 330 0.49 -8.88 -34.64
C SER A 330 1.55 -7.82 -34.32
N SER A 331 1.23 -6.85 -33.46
CA SER A 331 2.13 -5.76 -33.06
C SER A 331 2.77 -5.94 -31.68
N LEU A 332 2.31 -6.95 -30.92
CA LEU A 332 2.96 -7.46 -29.72
C LEU A 332 4.14 -8.35 -30.13
#